data_AF-A0A917YEY4-F1
#
_entry.id   AF-A0A917YEY4-F1
#
_cell.length_a   1.000
_cell.length_b   1.000
_cell.length_c   1.000
_cell.angle_alpha   90.00
_cell.angle_beta   90.00
_cell.angle_gamma   90.00
#
_symmetry.space_group_name_H-M   'P 1'
#
loop_
_entity.id
_entity.type
_entity.pdbx_description
1 polymer ?
#
loop_
_entity_poly.entity_id
_entity_poly.type
_entity_poly.pdbx_seq_one_letter_code
_entity_poly.pdbx_strand_id
1 'polypeptide(L)'
;MITRIIDIAHTVATYRPPAGPHHDLTAARQAVATGLDVDESAELLYRDWMRVEYAAGNRSGLHTAITRVQQVNRALDCSLELETEQLINDLLNASHDRRAL
;
A
#
# COMPACT_ATOMS: atom_id res chain seq x y z
N MET A 1 -12.32 -18.02 4.36
CA MET A 1 -12.89 -16.84 5.06
C MET A 1 -11.94 -15.65 5.06
N ILE A 2 -10.61 -15.84 4.98
CA ILE A 2 -9.58 -14.79 4.88
C ILE A 2 -9.81 -13.85 3.68
N THR A 3 -10.16 -14.38 2.51
CA THR A 3 -10.39 -13.58 1.28
C THR A 3 -11.33 -12.40 1.48
N ARG A 4 -12.46 -12.59 2.19
CA ARG A 4 -13.42 -11.49 2.44
C ARG A 4 -12.87 -10.40 3.35
N ILE A 5 -11.98 -10.73 4.29
CA ILE A 5 -11.36 -9.74 5.17
C ILE A 5 -10.42 -8.86 4.34
N ILE A 6 -9.62 -9.49 3.48
CA ILE A 6 -8.73 -8.80 2.55
C ILE A 6 -9.52 -7.93 1.58
N ASP A 7 -10.62 -8.42 1.01
CA ASP A 7 -11.48 -7.64 0.10
C ASP A 7 -12.05 -6.38 0.78
N ILE A 8 -12.48 -6.50 2.05
CA ILE A 8 -12.99 -5.36 2.82
C ILE A 8 -11.86 -4.38 3.14
N ALA A 9 -10.69 -4.86 3.58
CA ALA A 9 -9.53 -4.03 3.85
C ALA A 9 -9.11 -3.24 2.61
N HIS A 10 -8.99 -3.92 1.47
CA HIS A 10 -8.70 -3.32 0.17
C HIS A 10 -9.73 -2.27 -0.24
N THR A 11 -11.02 -2.58 -0.07
CA THR A 11 -12.12 -1.65 -0.38
C THR A 11 -12.00 -0.36 0.43
N VAL A 12 -11.76 -0.47 1.75
CA VAL A 12 -11.60 0.71 2.62
C VAL A 12 -10.34 1.49 2.26
N ALA A 13 -9.22 0.79 2.03
CA ALA A 13 -7.94 1.40 1.68
C ALA A 13 -7.95 2.07 0.31
N THR A 14 -8.84 1.67 -0.59
CA THR A 14 -9.05 2.31 -1.90
C THR A 14 -10.03 3.48 -1.84
N TYR A 15 -11.10 3.37 -1.03
CA TYR A 15 -12.18 4.36 -1.01
C TYR A 15 -11.88 5.59 -0.16
N ARG A 16 -11.09 5.45 0.90
CA ARG A 16 -10.80 6.53 1.86
C ARG A 16 -9.69 7.51 1.46
N PRO A 17 -8.70 7.19 0.60
CA PRO A 17 -7.67 8.15 0.22
C PRO A 17 -8.08 9.32 -0.69
N PRO A 18 -8.99 9.16 -1.69
CA PRO A 18 -9.37 10.27 -2.56
C PRO A 18 -9.90 11.49 -1.77
N ALA A 19 -9.64 12.69 -2.28
CA ALA A 19 -10.17 13.92 -1.69
C ALA A 19 -11.71 13.93 -1.79
N GLY A 20 -12.38 14.35 -0.72
CA GLY A 20 -13.84 14.41 -0.67
C GLY A 20 -14.42 14.12 0.72
N PRO A 21 -15.74 13.93 0.83
CA PRO A 21 -16.43 13.78 2.12
C PRO A 21 -16.01 12.55 2.94
N HIS A 22 -15.42 11.55 2.28
CA HIS A 22 -14.98 10.31 2.90
C HIS A 22 -13.47 10.19 3.06
N HIS A 23 -12.74 11.28 2.77
CA HIS A 23 -11.28 11.32 2.86
C HIS A 23 -10.82 11.02 4.29
N ASP A 24 -10.13 9.91 4.48
CA ASP A 24 -9.59 9.48 5.77
C ASP A 24 -8.39 8.54 5.60
N LEU A 25 -7.20 9.13 5.57
CA LEU A 25 -5.95 8.38 5.43
C LEU A 25 -5.62 7.54 6.67
N THR A 26 -6.14 7.90 7.85
CA THR A 26 -5.93 7.11 9.07
C THR A 26 -6.74 5.84 9.03
N ALA A 27 -8.02 5.92 8.65
CA ALA A 27 -8.86 4.74 8.45
C ALA A 27 -8.31 3.82 7.34
N ALA A 28 -7.77 4.39 6.26
CA ALA A 28 -7.12 3.61 5.20
C ALA A 28 -5.92 2.82 5.73
N ARG A 29 -5.02 3.46 6.51
CA ARG A 29 -3.88 2.76 7.15
C ARG A 29 -4.33 1.67 8.10
N GLN A 30 -5.36 1.94 8.91
CA GLN A 30 -5.87 0.96 9.86
C GLN A 30 -6.46 -0.27 9.16
N ALA A 31 -7.17 -0.07 8.04
CA ALA A 31 -7.69 -1.16 7.23
C ALA A 31 -6.56 -2.02 6.64
N VAL A 32 -5.53 -1.40 6.07
CA VAL A 32 -4.33 -2.09 5.58
C VAL A 32 -3.68 -2.91 6.69
N ALA A 33 -3.39 -2.28 7.85
CA ALA A 33 -2.73 -2.95 8.97
C ALA A 33 -3.56 -4.16 9.46
N THR A 34 -4.87 -3.99 9.60
CA THR A 34 -5.77 -5.08 10.02
C THR A 34 -5.77 -6.23 9.02
N GLY A 35 -5.75 -5.94 7.71
CA GLY A 35 -5.69 -6.97 6.68
C GLY A 35 -4.34 -7.71 6.66
N LEU A 36 -3.23 -6.99 6.84
CA LEU A 36 -1.89 -7.58 6.90
C LEU A 36 -1.65 -8.39 8.18
N ASP A 37 -2.30 -8.04 9.30
CA ASP A 37 -2.28 -8.86 10.51
C ASP A 37 -3.01 -10.21 10.31
N VAL A 38 -3.96 -10.25 9.37
CA VAL A 38 -4.71 -11.48 9.01
C VAL A 38 -3.97 -12.31 7.97
N ASP A 39 -3.39 -11.67 6.97
CA ASP A 39 -2.57 -12.31 5.94
C ASP A 39 -1.44 -11.37 5.51
N GLU A 40 -0.24 -11.61 6.04
CA GLU A 40 0.92 -10.78 5.74
C GLU A 40 1.43 -10.95 4.31
N SER A 41 0.97 -11.99 3.58
CA SER A 41 1.32 -12.27 2.18
C SER A 41 0.42 -11.54 1.18
N ALA A 42 -0.60 -10.83 1.64
CA ALA A 42 -1.55 -10.11 0.78
C ALA A 42 -0.90 -8.90 0.08
N GLU A 43 -0.22 -9.16 -1.04
CA GLU A 43 0.53 -8.16 -1.81
C GLU A 43 -0.33 -6.96 -2.25
N LEU A 44 -1.62 -7.21 -2.54
CA LEU A 44 -2.63 -6.18 -2.81
C LEU A 44 -2.70 -5.10 -1.72
N LEU A 45 -2.63 -5.47 -0.44
CA LEU A 45 -2.72 -4.52 0.67
C LEU A 45 -1.44 -3.69 0.82
N TYR A 46 -0.28 -4.21 0.41
CA TYR A 46 0.93 -3.40 0.31
C TYR A 46 0.82 -2.37 -0.80
N ARG A 47 0.20 -2.71 -1.95
CA ARG A 47 -0.09 -1.73 -3.00
C ARG A 47 -0.97 -0.60 -2.49
N ASP A 48 -1.99 -0.92 -1.70
CA ASP A 48 -2.84 0.09 -1.07
C ASP A 48 -2.06 0.93 -0.07
N TRP A 49 -1.23 0.31 0.78
CA TRP A 49 -0.38 1.04 1.72
C TRP A 49 0.51 2.06 1.00
N MET A 50 1.18 1.66 -0.08
CA MET A 50 2.02 2.54 -0.87
C MET A 50 1.24 3.74 -1.42
N ARG A 51 0.03 3.52 -1.95
CA ARG A 51 -0.84 4.59 -2.46
C ARG A 51 -1.29 5.54 -1.35
N VAL A 52 -1.64 5.01 -0.17
CA VAL A 52 -2.04 5.80 1.01
C VAL A 52 -0.90 6.71 1.47
N GLU A 53 0.31 6.18 1.60
CA GLU A 53 1.45 7.00 2.06
C GLU A 53 1.89 8.02 1.01
N TYR A 54 1.82 7.66 -0.28
CA TYR A 54 2.08 8.60 -1.36
C TYR A 54 1.07 9.75 -1.39
N ALA A 55 -0.23 9.45 -1.19
CA ALA A 55 -1.28 10.46 -1.07
C ALA A 55 -1.06 11.38 0.14
N ALA A 56 -0.56 10.83 1.25
CA ALA A 56 -0.20 11.59 2.45
C ALA A 56 1.10 12.43 2.30
N GLY A 57 1.86 12.26 1.20
CA GLY A 57 3.21 12.81 1.08
C GLY A 57 4.22 12.17 2.04
N ASN A 58 3.88 11.05 2.68
CA ASN A 58 4.72 10.37 3.65
C ASN A 58 5.74 9.45 2.96
N ARG A 59 6.84 10.03 2.50
CA ARG A 59 7.89 9.28 1.80
C ARG A 59 8.52 8.17 2.66
N SER A 60 8.69 8.41 3.96
CA SER A 60 9.23 7.39 4.86
C SER A 60 8.29 6.18 4.93
N GLY A 61 6.99 6.42 5.11
CA GLY A 61 5.98 5.37 5.12
C GLY A 61 5.94 4.60 3.79
N LEU A 62 6.04 5.30 2.66
CA LEU A 62 6.12 4.66 1.34
C LEU A 62 7.30 3.70 1.25
N HIS A 63 8.52 4.13 1.61
CA HIS A 63 9.69 3.25 1.59
C HIS A 63 9.58 2.09 2.58
N THR A 64 8.94 2.30 3.73
CA THR A 64 8.65 1.23 4.69
C THR A 64 7.75 0.16 4.08
N ALA A 65 6.65 0.55 3.42
CA ALA A 65 5.75 -0.38 2.75
C ALA A 65 6.47 -1.21 1.67
N ILE A 66 7.27 -0.54 0.82
CA ILE A 66 8.09 -1.18 -0.23
C ILE A 66 9.07 -2.19 0.36
N THR A 67 9.79 -1.79 1.41
CA THR A 67 10.78 -2.66 2.05
C THR A 67 10.11 -3.87 2.68
N ARG A 68 8.94 -3.69 3.29
CA ARG A 68 8.22 -4.77 3.98
C ARG A 68 7.70 -5.82 2.98
N VAL A 69 7.08 -5.41 1.88
CA VAL A 69 6.60 -6.38 0.87
C VAL A 69 7.74 -7.17 0.24
N GLN A 70 8.88 -6.52 -0.03
CA GLN A 70 10.10 -7.18 -0.51
C GLN A 70 10.66 -8.21 0.49
N GLN A 71 10.62 -7.88 1.79
CA GLN A 71 11.07 -8.79 2.84
C GLN A 71 10.16 -10.01 2.96
N VAL A 72 8.84 -9.82 2.94
CA VAL A 72 7.87 -10.91 3.05
C VAL A 72 7.99 -11.85 1.84
N ASN A 73 7.99 -11.31 0.62
CA ASN A 73 8.10 -12.15 -0.59
C ASN A 73 9.43 -12.91 -0.62
N ARG A 74 10.54 -12.29 -0.20
CA ARG A 74 11.81 -13.01 -0.06
C ARG A 74 11.75 -14.12 0.97
N ALA A 75 11.08 -13.91 2.11
CA ALA A 75 10.92 -14.94 3.14
C ALA A 75 10.05 -16.12 2.65
N LEU A 76 9.13 -15.86 1.72
CA LEU A 76 8.28 -16.85 1.06
C LEU A 76 8.91 -17.44 -0.22
N ASP A 77 10.17 -17.09 -0.55
CA ASP A 77 10.85 -17.46 -1.80
C ASP A 77 10.05 -17.14 -3.07
N CYS A 78 9.33 -16.01 -3.03
CA CYS A 78 8.49 -15.50 -4.11
C CYS A 78 9.06 -14.20 -4.68
N SER A 79 8.86 -13.99 -5.97
CA SER A 79 9.06 -12.67 -6.60
C SER A 79 7.89 -11.74 -6.29
N LEU A 80 8.08 -10.43 -6.46
CA LEU A 80 6.97 -9.47 -6.46
C LEU A 80 6.05 -9.74 -7.65
N GLU A 81 4.76 -9.47 -7.48
CA GLU A 81 3.83 -9.38 -8.60
C GLU A 81 4.22 -8.19 -9.50
N LEU A 82 4.07 -8.37 -10.81
CA LEU A 82 4.40 -7.34 -11.80
C LEU A 82 3.69 -6.01 -11.53
N GLU A 83 2.43 -6.05 -11.09
CA GLU A 83 1.66 -4.84 -10.75
C GLU A 83 2.33 -4.04 -9.62
N THR A 84 2.92 -4.74 -8.65
CA THR A 84 3.59 -4.12 -7.51
C THR A 84 4.92 -3.52 -7.93
N GLU A 85 5.70 -4.20 -8.76
CA GLU A 85 6.94 -3.64 -9.31
C GLU A 85 6.69 -2.36 -10.11
N GLN A 86 5.66 -2.38 -10.96
CA GLN A 86 5.24 -1.22 -11.74
C GLN A 86 4.83 -0.06 -10.83
N LEU A 87 3.98 -0.32 -9.84
CA LEU A 87 3.55 0.69 -8.88
C LEU A 87 4.73 1.30 -8.10
N ILE A 88 5.69 0.49 -7.67
CA ILE A 88 6.90 0.98 -6.98
C ILE A 88 7.65 1.97 -7.86
N ASN A 89 7.88 1.61 -9.13
CA ASN A 89 8.59 2.46 -10.07
C ASN A 89 7.85 3.78 -10.30
N ASP A 90 6.54 3.73 -10.52
CA ASP A 90 5.70 4.91 -10.76
C ASP A 90 5.73 5.88 -9.57
N LEU A 91 5.51 5.37 -8.35
CA LEU A 91 5.45 6.19 -7.15
C LEU A 91 6.81 6.79 -6.79
N LEU A 92 7.90 6.02 -6.96
CA LEU A 92 9.24 6.53 -6.70
C LEU A 92 9.61 7.61 -7.73
N ASN A 93 9.33 7.42 -9.01
CA ASN A 93 9.62 8.43 -10.05
C ASN A 93 8.80 9.70 -9.84
N ALA A 94 7.49 9.59 -9.62
CA ALA A 94 6.63 10.74 -9.38
C ALA A 94 6.98 11.52 -8.10
N SER A 95 7.53 10.83 -7.08
CA SER A 95 8.03 11.48 -5.87
C SER A 95 9.31 12.31 -6.10
N HIS A 96 10.08 12.02 -7.14
CA HIS A 96 11.24 12.84 -7.52
C HIS A 96 10.78 14.11 -8.24
N ASP A 97 9.81 14.01 -9.14
CA ASP A 97 9.28 15.17 -9.89
C ASP A 97 8.62 16.21 -8.97
N ARG A 98 7.90 15.77 -7.92
CA ARG A 98 7.30 16.68 -6.93
C ARG A 98 8.33 17.49 -6.13
N ARG A 99 9.61 17.10 -6.12
CA ARG A 99 10.70 17.86 -5.45
C ARG A 99 11.33 18.93 -6.33
N ALA A 100 11.06 18.92 -7.63
CA ALA A 100 11.65 19.87 -8.58
C ALA A 100 10.78 21.13 -8.82
N LEU A 101 9.61 21.20 -8.18
CA LEU A 101 8.68 22.34 -8.17
C LEU A 101 8.68 22.99 -6.79
#